data_AF-A0AAW2BZV8-F1
#
_entry.id   AF-A0AAW2BZV8-F1
#
_cell.length_a   1.000
_cell.length_b   1.000
_cell.length_c   1.000
_cell.angle_alpha   90.00
_cell.angle_beta   90.00
_cell.angle_gamma   90.00
#
_symmetry.space_group_name_H-M   'P 1'
#
loop_
_entity.id
_entity.type
_entity.pdbx_description
1 polymer ?
#
loop_
_entity_poly.entity_id
_entity_poly.type
_entity_poly.pdbx_seq_one_letter_code
_entity_poly.pdbx_strand_id
1 'polypeptide(L)' 'MGLPFIGETLQSILPSYSLDLHPFIRNRAQRYGPIFRISMAGRRIVISIDPEFDYHIVKLEGKLVEL' A
#
# COMPACT_ATOMS: atom_id res chain seq x y z
N MET A 1 7.21 -8.08 -6.93
CA MET A 1 7.92 -7.17 -7.83
C MET A 1 7.39 -7.42 -9.23
N GLY A 2 6.47 -6.57 -9.68
CA GLY A 2 5.74 -6.71 -10.94
C GLY A 2 6.52 -6.20 -12.16
N LEU A 3 5.81 -5.95 -13.26
CA LEU A 3 6.39 -5.50 -14.54
C LEU A 3 7.08 -4.13 -14.40
N PRO A 4 8.19 -3.87 -15.12
CA PRO A 4 9.02 -2.67 -14.92
C PRO A 4 8.31 -1.32 -15.16
N PHE A 5 7.22 -1.29 -15.96
CA PHE A 5 6.50 -0.06 -16.28
C PHE A 5 5.07 0.00 -15.69
N ILE A 6 4.36 -1.11 -15.68
CA ILE A 6 2.99 -1.20 -15.15
C ILE A 6 2.99 -1.61 -13.68
N GLY A 7 4.08 -2.19 -13.17
CA GLY A 7 4.17 -2.67 -11.81
C GLY A 7 3.06 -3.67 -11.50
N GLU A 8 2.32 -3.38 -10.44
CA GLU A 8 1.18 -4.17 -9.96
C GLU A 8 -0.16 -3.42 -10.14
N THR A 9 -0.12 -2.32 -10.89
CA THR A 9 -1.22 -1.37 -11.07
C THR A 9 -2.50 -2.05 -11.57
N LEU A 10 -2.39 -2.97 -12.52
CA LEU A 10 -3.55 -3.69 -13.06
C LEU A 10 -4.27 -4.50 -11.98
N GLN A 11 -3.53 -5.19 -11.11
CA GLN A 11 -4.10 -6.02 -10.05
C GLN A 11 -4.75 -5.19 -8.94
N SER A 12 -4.38 -3.92 -8.82
CA SER A 12 -4.97 -3.00 -7.85
C SER A 12 -6.16 -2.21 -8.38
N ILE A 13 -6.28 -2.00 -9.70
CA ILE A 13 -7.40 -1.26 -10.31
C ILE A 13 -8.57 -2.20 -10.62
N LEU A 14 -8.31 -3.50 -10.81
CA LEU A 14 -9.36 -4.48 -11.03
C LEU A 14 -10.34 -4.46 -9.86
N PRO A 15 -11.65 -4.22 -10.10
CA PRO A 15 -12.61 -4.12 -9.01
C PRO A 15 -12.70 -5.46 -8.28
N SER A 16 -12.72 -5.40 -6.95
CA SER A 16 -13.02 -6.54 -6.11
C SER A 16 -14.35 -6.36 -5.42
N TYR A 17 -15.16 -7.41 -5.38
CA TYR A 17 -16.45 -7.44 -4.69
C TYR A 17 -16.34 -7.61 -3.16
N SER A 18 -15.20 -7.23 -2.57
CA SER A 18 -14.95 -7.34 -1.13
C SER A 18 -15.34 -6.04 -0.44
N LEU A 19 -16.15 -6.13 0.62
CA LEU A 19 -16.48 -4.99 1.50
C LEU A 19 -15.31 -4.63 2.44
N ASP A 20 -14.40 -5.57 2.68
CA ASP A 20 -13.21 -5.37 3.49
C ASP A 20 -12.01 -4.88 2.64
N LEU A 21 -10.84 -5.48 2.85
CA LEU A 21 -9.62 -5.18 2.12
C LEU A 21 -9.62 -5.81 0.72
N HIS A 22 -9.23 -5.02 -0.27
CA HIS A 22 -9.05 -5.48 -1.64
C HIS A 22 -8.17 -6.75 -1.68
N PRO A 23 -8.55 -7.84 -2.39
CA PRO A 23 -7.80 -9.11 -2.41
C PRO A 23 -6.32 -8.95 -2.75
N PHE A 24 -6.00 -8.01 -3.64
CA PHE A 24 -4.62 -7.62 -3.95
C PHE A 24 -3.84 -7.17 -2.70
N ILE A 25 -4.40 -6.25 -1.93
CA ILE A 25 -3.79 -5.70 -0.72
C ILE A 25 -3.69 -6.77 0.36
N ARG A 26 -4.72 -7.62 0.50
CA ARG A 26 -4.71 -8.77 1.43
C ARG A 26 -3.57 -9.74 1.14
N ASN A 27 -3.40 -10.14 -0.12
CA ASN A 27 -2.33 -11.06 -0.52
C ASN A 27 -0.92 -10.48 -0.27
N ARG A 28 -0.77 -9.15 -0.43
CA ARG A 28 0.49 -8.46 -0.15
C ARG A 28 0.75 -8.34 1.34
N ALA A 29 -0.26 -7.98 2.12
CA ALA A 29 -0.18 -7.93 3.56
C ALA A 29 0.24 -9.28 4.17
N GLN A 30 -0.36 -10.39 3.69
CA GLN A 30 0.00 -11.73 4.14
C GLN A 30 1.45 -12.12 3.79
N ARG A 31 2.00 -11.61 2.68
CA ARG A 31 3.35 -11.98 2.21
C ARG A 31 4.45 -11.09 2.80
N TYR A 32 4.19 -9.79 2.95
CA TYR A 32 5.22 -8.80 3.29
C TYR A 32 5.01 -8.17 4.67
N GLY A 33 3.89 -8.47 5.34
CA GLY A 33 3.50 -7.84 6.59
C GLY A 33 2.60 -6.62 6.39
N PRO A 34 2.20 -5.96 7.48
CA PRO A 34 1.19 -4.90 7.47
C PRO A 34 1.68 -3.60 6.81
N ILE A 35 2.98 -3.43 6.61
CA ILE A 35 3.57 -2.30 5.89
C ILE A 35 4.41 -2.85 4.76
N PHE A 36 4.09 -2.48 3.52
CA PHE A 36 4.77 -3.01 2.36
C PHE A 36 4.86 -2.01 1.22
N ARG A 37 5.76 -2.29 0.28
CA ARG A 37 6.02 -1.46 -0.89
C ARG A 37 5.44 -2.08 -2.14
N ILE A 38 4.81 -1.26 -2.96
CA ILE A 38 4.33 -1.63 -4.28
C ILE A 38 4.80 -0.65 -5.34
N SER A 39 4.71 -1.07 -6.60
CA SER A 39 4.88 -0.17 -7.73
C SER A 39 3.54 0.02 -8.41
N MET A 40 3.05 1.26 -8.40
CA MET A 40 1.82 1.71 -9.04
C MET A 40 2.14 2.86 -10.00
N ALA A 41 1.68 2.77 -11.25
CA ALA A 41 1.88 3.76 -12.30
C ALA A 41 3.35 4.23 -12.43
N GLY A 42 4.30 3.29 -12.36
CA GLY A 42 5.75 3.59 -12.41
C GLY A 42 6.33 4.26 -11.16
N ARG A 43 5.52 4.51 -10.12
CA ARG A 43 5.94 5.10 -8.85
C ARG A 43 6.00 4.02 -7.76
N ARG A 44 6.97 4.15 -6.86
CA ARG A 44 7.06 3.31 -5.66
C ARG A 44 6.21 3.94 -4.57
N ILE A 45 5.22 3.19 -4.10
CA ILE A 45 4.28 3.62 -3.06
C ILE A 45 4.42 2.68 -1.87
N VAL A 46 4.32 3.22 -0.66
CA VAL A 46 4.24 2.46 0.59
C VAL A 46 2.76 2.38 0.98
N ILE A 47 2.28 1.18 1.27
CA ILE A 47 0.95 0.95 1.83
C ILE A 47 1.14 0.44 3.25
N SER A 48 0.37 1.02 4.17
CA SER A 48 0.21 0.55 5.54
C SER A 48 -1.24 0.09 5.73
N ILE A 49 -1.40 -0.99 6.48
CA ILE A 49 -2.68 -1.49 7.00
C ILE A 49 -2.64 -1.66 8.53
N ASP A 50 -1.66 -1.02 9.18
CA ASP A 50 -1.48 -1.07 10.62
C ASP A 50 -2.12 0.16 11.27
N PRO A 51 -3.18 -0.01 12.08
CA PRO A 51 -3.94 1.12 12.61
C PRO A 51 -3.14 1.98 13.61
N GLU A 52 -2.17 1.39 14.33
CA GLU A 52 -1.32 2.13 15.24
C GLU A 52 -0.37 3.03 14.45
N PHE A 53 0.33 2.46 13.46
CA PHE A 53 1.22 3.18 12.57
C PHE A 53 0.48 4.26 11.75
N ASP A 54 -0.70 3.95 11.23
CA ASP A 54 -1.52 4.90 10.47
C ASP A 54 -1.91 6.11 11.34
N TYR A 55 -2.30 5.87 12.59
CA TYR A 55 -2.58 6.94 13.54
C TYR A 55 -1.35 7.82 13.82
N HIS A 56 -0.17 7.20 13.94
CA HIS A 56 1.08 7.95 14.09
C HIS A 56 1.41 8.80 12.85
N ILE A 57 1.25 8.27 11.64
CA ILE A 57 1.49 9.00 10.38
C ILE A 57 0.56 10.20 10.27
N VAL A 58 -0.74 10.01 10.53
CA VAL A 58 -1.73 11.09 10.47
C VAL A 58 -1.43 12.18 11.52
N LYS A 59 -0.97 11.80 12.72
CA LYS A 59 -0.56 12.78 13.76
C LYS A 59 0.67 13.61 13.37
N LEU A 60 1.48 13.12 12.45
CA LEU A 60 2.65 13.81 11.92
C LEU A 60 2.34 14.67 10.68
N GLU A 61 1.09 14.65 10.19
CA GLU A 61 0.66 15.50 9.08
C GLU A 61 0.97 16.98 9.37
N GLY A 62 1.68 17.65 8.46
CA GLY A 62 2.09 19.06 8.59
C GLY A 62 3.32 19.30 9.48
N LYS A 63 3.91 18.26 10.09
CA LYS A 63 5.19 18.38 10.80
C LYS A 63 6.36 18.07 9.87
N LEU A 64 7.45 18.80 10.05
CA LEU A 64 8.72 18.51 9.36
C LEU A 64 9.27 17.23 9.95
N VAL A 65 9.22 16.14 9.18
CA VAL A 65 9.86 14.88 9.54
C VAL A 65 11.32 14.99 9.10
N GLU A 66 12.23 15.05 10.06
CA GLU A 66 13.67 14.97 9.77
C GLU A 66 14.00 13.56 9.29
N LEU A 67 14.82 13.48 8.24
CA LEU A 67 15.23 12.25 7.54
C LEU A 67 16.37 11.52 8.26
#